data_AF-E3FCQ3-F1
#
_entry.id   AF-E3FCQ3-F1
#
_cell.length_a   1.000
_cell.length_b   1.000
_cell.length_c   1.000
_cell.angle_alpha   90.00
_cell.angle_beta   90.00
_cell.angle_gamma   90.00
#
_symmetry.space_group_name_H-M   'P 1'
#
loop_
_entity.id
_entity.type
_entity.pdbx_description
1 polymer ?
#
loop_
_entity_poly.entity_id
_entity_poly.type
_entity_poly.pdbx_seq_one_letter_code
_entity_poly.pdbx_strand_id
1 'polypeptide(L)' 'MSLNDPANKVRVQGHQGPHPQEYRERIYNRLDEATKGCSSIEQCRKALTAELERLAKQISTEGTSLNKLVTREQ' A
#
# COMPACT_ATOMS: atom_id res chain seq x y z
N MET A 1 13.04 -8.01 3.28
CA MET A 1 11.96 -8.12 2.28
C MET A 1 12.50 -7.63 0.95
N SER A 2 12.00 -8.14 -0.18
CA SER A 2 12.33 -7.64 -1.51
C SER A 2 11.10 -7.01 -2.16
N LEU A 3 11.24 -6.31 -3.29
CA LEU A 3 10.09 -5.75 -4.00
C LEU A 3 9.08 -6.84 -4.45
N ASN A 4 9.57 -8.04 -4.73
CA ASN A 4 8.74 -9.18 -5.18
C ASN A 4 8.07 -9.96 -4.04
N ASP A 5 8.28 -9.55 -2.79
CA ASP A 5 7.69 -10.17 -1.60
C ASP A 5 6.15 -10.23 -1.74
N PRO A 6 5.50 -11.36 -1.40
CA PRO A 6 4.04 -11.47 -1.46
C PRO A 6 3.30 -10.36 -0.72
N ALA A 7 3.87 -9.81 0.36
CA ALA A 7 3.28 -8.70 1.10
C ALA A 7 3.09 -7.41 0.26
N ASN A 8 3.82 -7.26 -0.85
CA ASN A 8 3.68 -6.14 -1.78
C ASN A 8 2.64 -6.40 -2.89
N LYS A 9 1.99 -7.57 -2.93
CA LYS A 9 1.06 -7.95 -4.00
C LYS A 9 -0.38 -7.95 -3.48
N VAL A 10 -1.25 -7.22 -4.15
CA VAL A 10 -2.67 -7.13 -3.84
C VAL A 10 -3.45 -7.48 -5.11
N ARG A 11 -4.42 -8.39 -4.99
CA ARG A 11 -5.37 -8.66 -6.07
C ARG A 11 -6.50 -7.65 -5.98
N VAL A 12 -6.75 -6.94 -7.08
CA VAL A 12 -7.82 -5.95 -7.18
C VAL A 12 -8.62 -6.27 -8.44
N GLN A 13 -9.92 -6.48 -8.28
CA GLN A 13 -10.83 -6.65 -9.41
C GLN A 13 -10.96 -5.32 -10.16
N GLY A 14 -10.93 -5.36 -11.49
CA GLY A 14 -10.99 -4.13 -12.30
C GLY A 14 -9.74 -3.24 -12.22
N HIS A 15 -8.60 -3.79 -11.80
CA HIS A 15 -7.32 -3.07 -11.70
C HIS A 15 -6.90 -2.44 -13.04
N GLN A 16 -6.51 -1.17 -13.00
CA GLN A 16 -6.08 -0.39 -14.15
C GLN A 16 -4.84 0.46 -13.83
N GLY A 17 -3.82 0.32 -14.66
CA GLY A 17 -2.62 1.17 -14.66
C GLY A 17 -2.50 2.04 -15.92
N PRO A 18 -1.53 2.97 -15.99
CA PRO A 18 -0.61 3.36 -14.92
C PRO A 18 -1.34 4.09 -13.79
N HIS A 19 -0.83 3.98 -12.57
CA HIS A 19 -1.41 4.65 -11.40
C HIS A 19 -1.05 6.14 -11.38
N PRO A 20 -1.93 7.02 -10.88
CA PRO A 20 -1.64 8.44 -10.76
C PRO A 20 -0.51 8.71 -9.74
N GLN A 21 0.12 9.89 -9.85
CA GLN A 21 1.15 10.32 -8.90
C GLN A 21 0.62 10.36 -7.46
N GLU A 22 -0.61 10.81 -7.27
CA GLU A 22 -1.28 10.84 -5.97
C GLU A 22 -1.32 9.47 -5.30
N TYR A 23 -1.59 8.39 -6.06
CA TYR A 23 -1.56 7.04 -5.50
C TYR A 23 -0.15 6.71 -4.98
N ARG A 24 0.89 6.97 -5.78
CA ARG A 24 2.28 6.70 -5.39
C ARG A 24 2.67 7.47 -4.12
N GLU A 25 2.32 8.75 -4.04
CA GLU A 25 2.63 9.60 -2.88
C GLU A 25 1.90 9.13 -1.63
N ARG A 26 0.61 8.78 -1.73
CA ARG A 26 -0.16 8.24 -0.60
C ARG A 26 0.42 6.93 -0.07
N ILE A 27 0.84 6.02 -0.96
CA ILE A 27 1.52 4.78 -0.54
C ILE A 27 2.85 5.11 0.14
N TYR A 28 3.70 5.93 -0.48
CA TYR A 28 5.01 6.30 0.07
C TYR A 28 4.89 6.92 1.45
N ASN A 29 4.05 7.96 1.61
CA ASN A 29 3.90 8.70 2.87
C ASN A 29 3.42 7.78 4.00
N ARG A 30 2.52 6.83 3.72
CA ARG A 30 2.02 5.89 4.74
C ARG A 30 3.09 4.90 5.18
N LEU A 31 3.87 4.36 4.23
CA LEU A 31 4.96 3.44 4.55
C LEU A 31 6.10 4.16 5.31
N ASP A 32 6.43 5.38 4.90
CA ASP A 32 7.41 6.23 5.59
C ASP A 32 6.98 6.51 7.03
N GLU A 33 5.77 7.04 7.23
CA GLU A 33 5.26 7.33 8.57
C GLU A 33 5.14 6.08 9.47
N ALA A 34 4.72 4.94 8.91
CA ALA A 34 4.66 3.68 9.66
C ALA A 34 6.04 3.19 10.13
N THR A 35 7.10 3.52 9.40
CA THR A 35 8.46 3.04 9.69
C THR A 35 9.33 4.09 10.41
N LYS A 36 8.95 5.36 10.41
CA LYS A 36 9.72 6.49 10.97
C LYS A 36 10.17 6.34 12.42
N GLY A 37 9.41 5.61 13.24
CA GLY A 37 9.69 5.42 14.68
C GLY A 37 10.29 4.07 15.06
N CYS A 38 10.67 3.22 14.10
CA CYS A 38 11.25 1.92 14.44
C CYS A 38 12.70 2.05 14.92
N SER A 39 13.07 1.24 15.91
CA SER A 39 14.39 1.25 16.57
C SER A 39 15.27 0.05 16.21
N SER A 40 14.73 -0.92 15.48
CA SER A 40 15.47 -2.09 14.98
C SER A 40 14.89 -2.58 13.66
N ILE A 41 15.70 -3.31 12.88
CA ILE A 41 15.28 -3.88 11.59
C ILE A 41 14.01 -4.74 11.74
N GLU A 42 13.94 -5.56 12.79
CA GLU A 42 12.77 -6.40 13.08
C GLU A 42 11.53 -5.56 13.39
N GLN A 43 11.67 -4.49 14.17
CA GLN A 43 10.56 -3.57 14.43
C GLN A 43 10.10 -2.87 13.15
N CYS A 44 11.04 -2.40 12.31
CA CYS A 44 10.72 -1.78 11.03
C CYS A 44 9.99 -2.75 10.11
N ARG A 45 10.45 -4.01 10.04
CA ARG A 45 9.81 -5.06 9.24
C ARG A 45 8.38 -5.33 9.69
N LYS A 46 8.16 -5.41 11.01
CA LYS A 46 6.82 -5.60 11.59
C LYS A 46 5.90 -4.43 11.28
N ALA A 47 6.39 -3.20 11.44
CA ALA A 47 5.61 -1.99 11.17
C ALA A 47 5.27 -1.85 9.68
N LEU A 48 6.25 -2.08 8.80
CA LEU A 48 6.07 -2.06 7.35
C LEU A 48 5.03 -3.09 6.90
N THR A 49 5.15 -4.34 7.38
CA THR A 49 4.22 -5.43 7.01
C THR A 49 2.80 -5.12 7.47
N ALA A 50 2.63 -4.63 8.69
CA ALA A 50 1.33 -4.25 9.22
C ALA A 50 0.68 -3.10 8.40
N GLU A 51 1.47 -2.14 7.93
CA GLU A 51 0.93 -1.06 7.09
C GLU A 51 0.60 -1.53 5.68
N LEU A 52 1.41 -2.43 5.10
CA LEU A 52 1.10 -3.08 3.82
C LEU A 52 -0.22 -3.86 3.88
N GLU A 53 -0.51 -4.57 4.97
CA GLU A 53 -1.79 -5.27 5.17
C GLU A 53 -2.99 -4.30 5.21
N ARG A 54 -2.85 -3.17 5.91
CA ARG A 54 -3.90 -2.13 5.97
C ARG A 54 -4.12 -1.48 4.60
N LEU A 55 -3.04 -1.19 3.89
CA LEU A 55 -3.08 -0.67 2.53
C LEU A 55 -3.76 -1.67 1.60
N ALA A 56 -3.38 -2.95 1.66
CA ALA A 56 -3.97 -4.01 0.87
C ALA A 56 -5.48 -4.08 1.08
N LYS A 57 -5.94 -4.03 2.33
CA LYS A 57 -7.37 -4.00 2.65
C LYS A 57 -8.08 -2.81 2.03
N GLN A 58 -7.52 -1.60 2.11
CA GLN A 58 -8.15 -0.43 1.50
C GLN A 58 -8.17 -0.55 -0.03
N ILE A 59 -7.03 -0.86 -0.64
CA ILE A 59 -6.86 -0.99 -2.09
C ILE A 59 -7.81 -2.04 -2.69
N SER A 60 -8.05 -3.16 -1.98
CA SER A 60 -8.95 -4.22 -2.43
C SER A 60 -10.42 -4.01 -2.05
N THR A 61 -10.73 -3.03 -1.20
CA THR A 61 -12.11 -2.70 -0.83
C THR A 61 -12.68 -1.69 -1.83
N GLU A 62 -13.72 -2.12 -2.56
CA GLU A 62 -14.42 -1.31 -3.55
C GLU A 62 -14.91 0.03 -2.98
N GLY A 63 -14.74 1.10 -3.76
CA GLY A 63 -15.23 2.43 -3.42
C GLY A 63 -14.37 3.21 -2.41
N THR A 64 -13.34 2.60 -1.81
CA THR A 64 -12.37 3.38 -1.03
C THR A 64 -11.57 4.32 -1.93
N SER A 65 -11.04 5.39 -1.35
CA SER A 65 -10.26 6.37 -2.11
C SER A 65 -9.02 5.75 -2.79
N LEU A 66 -8.36 4.78 -2.16
CA LEU A 66 -7.22 4.08 -2.78
C LEU A 66 -7.65 3.10 -3.87
N ASN A 67 -8.77 2.39 -3.67
CA ASN A 67 -9.32 1.49 -4.68
C ASN A 67 -9.69 2.26 -5.96
N LYS A 68 -10.43 3.36 -5.82
CA LYS A 68 -10.82 4.25 -6.92
C LYS A 68 -9.63 4.71 -7.78
N LEU A 69 -8.50 5.04 -7.15
CA LEU A 69 -7.27 5.44 -7.85
C LEU A 69 -6.63 4.31 -8.68
N VAL A 70 -6.86 3.04 -8.31
CA VAL A 70 -6.32 1.87 -9.03
C VAL A 70 -7.34 1.15 -9.90
N THR A 71 -8.62 1.53 -9.84
CA THR A 71 -9.70 1.05 -10.72
C THR A 71 -10.15 2.11 -11.74
N ARG A 72 -9.71 3.37 -11.60
CA ARG A 72 -10.16 4.56 -12.37
C ARG A 72 -11.65 4.84 -12.22
N GLU A 73 -12.20 4.52 -11.06
CA GLU A 73 -13.57 4.85 -10.68
C GLU A 73 -13.58 6.21 -9.99
N GLN A 74 -14.53 7.09 -10.35
CA GLN A 74 -14.66 8.44 -9.81
C GLN A 74 -15.44 8.42 -8.48
#